data_AF-A0A6A3MUA3-F1
#
_entry.id   AF-A0A6A3MUA3-F1
#
_cell.length_a   1.000
_cell.length_b   1.000
_cell.length_c   1.000
_cell.angle_alpha   90.00
_cell.angle_beta   90.00
_cell.angle_gamma   90.00
#
_symmetry.space_group_name_H-M   'P 1'
#
loop_
_entity.id
_entity.type
_entity.pdbx_description
1 polymer ?
#
loop_
_entity_poly.entity_id
_entity_poly.type
_entity_poly.pdbx_seq_one_letter_code
_entity_poly.pdbx_strand_id
1 'polypeptide(L)'
;MTAAEQSLYVEALGVGMQQGYHILFAELASEKASSSEFLRTCGFLYWNRRFVLAYENMLRSLAPKYACVTTPYWDYFADYARFLEGMCDNGGTSLEACSSILRGLGGSQGAVRSVNINGRTISGNCVANAPANSFCESSTITNPSQCAHCIPRANWASTTFPSGFGYAGLGVTLSGASGYRDVSIKIQNGTHNAIHNALSSVLATYVSPADPIFYSIHATVDLLDQIYLECQLGDNVVPTDTGVSRWAFQACTLYPDAVTPTAKSSVLQQWMLDTTYPSSTTAIRAEDHPKLGQFFKPLPSKYWEFVNINQLGQFSYQYQRDDLIRNMQSNGFVCPKRTTPIQASLAFGAVEATTTLDAANSDTSTVRKLAESGSTEADTFESEQQEREYIQQQAIDLLDTTLNATLAVDGTVQTAFTQAELIECQYYNDNITEVEDYSPVFRMNYGLGPNDHARCWQLIHLMETGKAEIQVDDWRDIMSDHFDNSTTGSSGSP
;
A
#
# COMPACT_ATOMS: atom_id res chain seq x y z
N MET A 1 -10.89 8.86 6.64
CA MET A 1 -10.52 10.19 7.17
C MET A 1 -11.49 11.22 6.65
N THR A 2 -12.04 12.05 7.53
CA THR A 2 -12.86 13.22 7.17
C THR A 2 -12.03 14.27 6.41
N ALA A 3 -12.69 15.19 5.72
CA ALA A 3 -12.00 16.29 5.02
C ALA A 3 -11.10 17.13 5.96
N ALA A 4 -11.53 17.34 7.21
CA ALA A 4 -10.77 18.05 8.22
C ALA A 4 -9.49 17.28 8.63
N GLU A 5 -9.58 15.96 8.80
CA GLU A 5 -8.42 15.10 9.10
C GLU A 5 -7.44 15.07 7.93
N GLN A 6 -7.94 14.98 6.69
CA GLN A 6 -7.12 15.02 5.48
C GLN A 6 -6.37 16.36 5.38
N SER A 7 -7.08 17.48 5.59
CA SER A 7 -6.50 18.82 5.60
C SER A 7 -5.42 18.98 6.67
N LEU A 8 -5.68 18.47 7.88
CA LEU A 8 -4.73 18.50 8.99
C LEU A 8 -3.46 17.68 8.68
N TYR A 9 -3.61 16.52 8.05
CA TYR A 9 -2.49 15.68 7.62
C TYR A 9 -1.65 16.35 6.52
N VAL A 10 -2.29 16.89 5.49
CA VAL A 10 -1.62 17.65 4.41
C VAL A 10 -0.88 18.86 4.97
N GLU A 11 -1.49 19.58 5.90
CA GLU A 11 -0.85 20.70 6.58
C GLU A 11 0.38 20.26 7.37
N ALA A 12 0.27 19.19 8.17
CA ALA A 12 1.39 18.64 8.95
C ALA A 12 2.55 18.22 8.05
N LEU A 13 2.27 17.58 6.91
CA LEU A 13 3.28 17.24 5.89
C LEU A 13 4.01 18.50 5.40
N GLY A 14 3.26 19.54 5.03
CA GLY A 14 3.83 20.81 4.57
C GLY A 14 4.73 21.46 5.63
N VAL A 15 4.29 21.50 6.89
CA VAL A 15 5.10 22.03 8.01
C VAL A 15 6.35 21.19 8.24
N GLY A 16 6.25 19.85 8.19
CA GLY A 16 7.40 18.95 8.33
C GLY A 16 8.43 19.12 7.20
N MET A 17 7.98 19.43 5.98
CA MET A 17 8.85 19.79 4.86
C MET A 17 9.54 21.14 5.08
N GLN A 18 8.80 22.18 5.49
CA GLN A 18 9.34 23.52 5.74
C GLN A 18 10.37 23.54 6.88
N GLN A 19 10.20 22.70 7.91
CA GLN A 19 11.17 22.54 9.00
C GLN A 19 12.40 21.70 8.60
N GLY A 20 12.41 21.15 7.38
CA GLY A 20 13.49 20.34 6.84
C GLY A 20 13.56 18.93 7.41
N TYR A 21 12.52 18.46 8.10
CA TYR A 21 12.49 17.08 8.61
C TYR A 21 12.22 16.08 7.49
N HIS A 22 11.27 16.37 6.59
CA HIS A 22 10.87 15.45 5.54
C HIS A 22 12.05 14.97 4.67
N ILE A 23 12.91 15.90 4.23
CA ILE A 23 14.07 15.54 3.41
C ILE A 23 15.10 14.67 4.15
N LEU A 24 15.24 14.84 5.47
CA LEU A 24 16.13 14.00 6.27
C LEU A 24 15.67 12.53 6.29
N PHE A 25 14.36 12.27 6.23
CA PHE A 25 13.83 10.91 6.11
C PHE A 25 14.15 10.30 4.73
N ALA A 26 14.01 11.09 3.64
CA ALA A 26 14.41 10.63 2.31
C ALA A 26 15.91 10.36 2.20
N GLU A 27 16.75 11.21 2.79
CA GLU A 27 18.21 11.02 2.86
C GLU A 27 18.59 9.80 3.70
N LEU A 28 17.90 9.55 4.82
CA LEU A 28 18.10 8.36 5.65
C LEU A 28 17.75 7.06 4.91
N ALA A 29 16.61 7.03 4.22
CA ALA A 29 16.17 5.82 3.51
C ALA A 29 17.04 5.53 2.27
N SER A 30 17.56 6.57 1.63
CA SER A 30 18.42 6.45 0.45
C SER A 30 19.90 6.24 0.77
N GLU A 31 20.30 6.35 2.05
CA GLU A 31 21.64 5.99 2.50
C GLU A 31 21.94 4.52 2.14
N LYS A 32 23.17 4.21 1.72
CA LYS A 32 23.54 2.92 1.14
C LYS A 32 23.30 1.73 2.08
N ALA A 33 23.72 1.81 3.33
CA ALA A 33 23.56 0.71 4.28
C ALA A 33 22.08 0.55 4.68
N SER A 34 21.38 1.67 4.86
CA SER A 34 19.97 1.74 5.21
C SER A 34 19.08 1.19 4.10
N SER A 35 19.25 1.65 2.86
CA SER A 35 18.56 1.14 1.67
C SER A 35 18.87 -0.33 1.40
N SER A 36 20.10 -0.79 1.68
CA SER A 36 20.47 -2.20 1.56
C SER A 36 19.72 -3.07 2.58
N GLU A 37 19.68 -2.70 3.86
CA GLU A 37 18.90 -3.47 4.84
C GLU A 37 17.40 -3.44 4.51
N PHE A 38 16.87 -2.28 4.15
CA PHE A 38 15.47 -2.06 3.80
C PHE A 38 15.03 -2.87 2.58
N LEU A 39 15.73 -2.77 1.44
CA LEU A 39 15.24 -3.30 0.16
C LEU A 39 15.86 -4.65 -0.22
N ARG A 40 16.94 -5.09 0.42
CA ARG A 40 17.69 -6.29 0.00
C ARG A 40 17.63 -7.42 1.02
N THR A 41 16.89 -7.28 2.11
CA THR A 41 16.80 -8.27 3.17
C THR A 41 15.38 -8.43 3.70
N CYS A 42 15.14 -9.49 4.47
CA CYS A 42 13.89 -9.64 5.23
C CYS A 42 13.74 -8.63 6.38
N GLY A 43 14.68 -7.69 6.55
CA GLY A 43 14.48 -6.52 7.38
C GLY A 43 13.34 -5.61 6.90
N PHE A 44 12.99 -5.69 5.60
CA PHE A 44 11.98 -4.88 4.92
C PHE A 44 10.75 -4.50 5.77
N LEU A 45 9.97 -5.46 6.29
CA LEU A 45 8.70 -5.16 6.98
C LEU A 45 8.91 -4.35 8.28
N TYR A 46 9.78 -4.81 9.18
CA TYR A 46 10.02 -4.11 10.44
C TYR A 46 10.89 -2.86 10.31
N TRP A 47 11.74 -2.78 9.29
CA TRP A 47 12.43 -1.55 8.94
C TRP A 47 11.41 -0.47 8.55
N ASN A 48 10.44 -0.83 7.70
CA ASN A 48 9.33 0.04 7.31
C ASN A 48 8.46 0.45 8.50
N ARG A 49 8.04 -0.50 9.33
CA ARG A 49 7.25 -0.24 10.55
C ARG A 49 7.89 0.84 11.40
N ARG A 50 9.18 0.68 11.71
CA ARG A 50 9.93 1.66 12.50
C ARG A 50 10.04 3.01 11.78
N PHE A 51 10.27 3.01 10.46
CA PHE A 51 10.42 4.23 9.67
C PHE A 51 9.14 5.06 9.61
N VAL A 52 7.99 4.43 9.32
CA VAL A 52 6.69 5.08 9.25
C VAL A 52 6.28 5.60 10.63
N LEU A 53 6.49 4.82 11.69
CA LEU A 53 6.17 5.25 13.06
C LEU A 53 7.03 6.44 13.53
N ALA A 54 8.31 6.48 13.15
CA ALA A 54 9.16 7.64 13.40
C ALA A 54 8.69 8.88 12.61
N TYR A 55 8.20 8.69 11.39
CA TYR A 55 7.66 9.78 10.58
C TYR A 55 6.35 10.32 11.16
N GLU A 56 5.46 9.44 11.61
CA GLU A 56 4.23 9.81 12.34
C GLU A 56 4.56 10.59 13.63
N ASN A 57 5.55 10.12 14.42
CA ASN A 57 6.03 10.84 15.60
C ASN A 57 6.55 12.24 15.26
N MET A 58 7.25 12.38 14.13
CA MET A 58 7.68 13.68 13.63
C MET A 58 6.48 14.59 13.38
N LEU A 59 5.46 14.13 12.63
CA LEU A 59 4.26 14.92 12.35
C LEU A 59 3.52 15.33 13.64
N ARG A 60 3.35 14.40 14.59
CA ARG A 60 2.68 14.67 15.88
C ARG A 60 3.41 15.70 16.73
N SER A 61 4.73 15.80 16.59
CA SER A 61 5.56 16.72 17.37
C SER A 61 5.54 18.17 16.87
N LEU A 62 5.08 18.42 15.63
CA LEU A 62 5.24 19.72 14.98
C LEU A 62 4.46 20.86 15.68
N ALA A 63 3.30 20.54 16.28
CA ALA A 63 2.46 21.45 17.05
C ALA A 63 1.36 20.66 17.81
N PRO A 64 0.79 21.22 18.90
CA PRO A 64 -0.26 20.52 19.67
C PRO A 64 -1.47 20.06 18.85
N LYS A 65 -1.85 20.79 17.79
CA LYS A 65 -2.97 20.40 16.92
C LYS A 65 -2.70 19.13 16.10
N TYR A 66 -1.44 18.75 15.90
CA TYR A 66 -1.06 17.54 15.17
C TYR A 66 -0.88 16.33 16.08
N ALA A 67 -1.03 16.48 17.41
CA ALA A 67 -0.71 15.42 18.37
C ALA A 67 -1.44 14.08 18.12
N CYS A 68 -2.61 14.14 17.47
CA CYS A 68 -3.42 12.96 17.13
C CYS A 68 -3.36 12.58 15.65
N VAL A 69 -2.54 13.25 14.82
CA VAL A 69 -2.38 12.88 13.41
C VAL A 69 -1.83 11.47 13.31
N THR A 70 -2.42 10.66 12.44
CA THR A 70 -1.92 9.35 12.06
C THR A 70 -1.48 9.38 10.60
N THR A 71 -0.48 8.57 10.24
CA THR A 71 -0.15 8.31 8.84
C THR A 71 -1.21 7.38 8.25
N PRO A 72 -2.01 7.80 7.25
CA PRO A 72 -2.98 6.93 6.63
C PRO A 72 -2.30 5.85 5.78
N TYR A 73 -2.88 4.66 5.75
CA TYR A 73 -2.55 3.68 4.72
C TYR A 73 -3.32 4.00 3.42
N TRP A 74 -2.76 3.63 2.28
CA TRP A 74 -3.47 3.68 1.01
C TRP A 74 -4.06 2.30 0.70
N ASP A 75 -5.38 2.20 0.75
CA ASP A 75 -6.10 1.01 0.33
C ASP A 75 -6.17 0.88 -1.21
N TYR A 76 -5.03 0.54 -1.81
CA TYR A 76 -4.95 0.33 -3.25
C TYR A 76 -5.72 -0.92 -3.73
N PHE A 77 -6.18 -1.80 -2.84
CA PHE A 77 -7.04 -2.92 -3.20
C PHE A 77 -8.48 -2.43 -3.41
N ALA A 78 -8.98 -1.60 -2.50
CA ALA A 78 -10.27 -0.94 -2.66
C ALA A 78 -10.29 0.01 -3.88
N ASP A 79 -9.22 0.80 -4.09
CA ASP A 79 -9.15 1.68 -5.27
C ASP A 79 -8.99 0.87 -6.58
N TYR A 80 -8.37 -0.32 -6.55
CA TYR A 80 -8.32 -1.23 -7.70
C TYR A 80 -9.68 -1.89 -7.99
N ALA A 81 -10.44 -2.28 -6.96
CA ALA A 81 -11.81 -2.76 -7.13
C ALA A 81 -12.70 -1.68 -7.77
N ARG A 82 -12.61 -0.43 -7.29
CA ARG A 82 -13.30 0.71 -7.90
C ARG A 82 -12.91 0.90 -9.37
N PHE A 83 -11.64 0.70 -9.70
CA PHE A 83 -11.14 0.74 -11.07
C PHE A 83 -11.76 -0.35 -11.95
N LEU A 84 -11.81 -1.59 -11.49
CA LEU A 84 -12.42 -2.69 -12.24
C LEU A 84 -13.92 -2.51 -12.45
N GLU A 85 -14.64 -1.95 -11.48
CA GLU A 85 -16.07 -1.63 -11.60
C GLU A 85 -16.35 -0.41 -12.48
N GLY A 86 -15.32 0.31 -12.96
CA GLY A 86 -15.50 1.54 -13.74
C GLY A 86 -16.10 2.69 -12.93
N MET A 87 -15.94 2.68 -11.61
CA MET A 87 -16.57 3.61 -10.67
C MET A 87 -15.59 4.65 -10.11
N CYS A 88 -14.53 4.97 -10.84
CA CYS A 88 -13.62 6.04 -10.43
C CYS A 88 -14.24 7.43 -10.69
N ASP A 89 -13.73 8.45 -10.00
CA ASP A 89 -14.23 9.81 -10.11
C ASP A 89 -14.37 10.27 -11.57
N ASN A 90 -15.53 10.83 -11.89
CA ASN A 90 -15.89 11.32 -13.23
C ASN A 90 -15.83 10.26 -14.33
N GLY A 91 -15.95 8.97 -13.99
CA GLY A 91 -15.80 7.87 -14.94
C GLY A 91 -14.38 7.73 -15.49
N GLY A 92 -13.38 8.25 -14.75
CA GLY A 92 -11.98 8.13 -15.14
C GLY A 92 -11.49 6.68 -15.07
N THR A 93 -10.42 6.37 -15.79
CA THR A 93 -9.80 5.03 -15.82
C THR A 93 -8.33 5.06 -15.40
N SER A 94 -7.88 6.18 -14.84
CA SER A 94 -6.49 6.35 -14.41
C SER A 94 -6.30 6.09 -12.93
N LEU A 95 -5.07 5.73 -12.56
CA LEU A 95 -4.61 5.55 -11.19
C LEU A 95 -4.97 6.75 -10.33
N GLU A 96 -4.77 7.98 -10.84
CA GLU A 96 -5.15 9.20 -10.13
C GLU A 96 -6.66 9.41 -10.04
N ALA A 97 -7.45 8.99 -11.04
CA ALA A 97 -8.91 9.12 -10.98
C ALA A 97 -9.53 8.17 -9.95
N CYS A 98 -8.97 6.97 -9.78
CA CYS A 98 -9.48 5.98 -8.83
C CYS A 98 -9.01 6.22 -7.39
N SER A 99 -7.91 6.95 -7.22
CA SER A 99 -7.23 7.07 -5.93
C SER A 99 -7.29 8.48 -5.36
N SER A 100 -8.31 8.75 -4.53
CA SER A 100 -8.51 10.04 -3.85
C SER A 100 -7.27 10.56 -3.11
N ILE A 101 -6.48 9.68 -2.50
CA ILE A 101 -5.25 10.05 -1.78
C ILE A 101 -4.19 10.67 -2.69
N LEU A 102 -4.10 10.25 -3.96
CA LEU A 102 -3.15 10.83 -4.91
C LEU A 102 -3.50 12.29 -5.21
N ARG A 103 -4.79 12.57 -5.39
CA ARG A 103 -5.31 13.94 -5.57
C ARG A 103 -5.14 14.78 -4.29
N GLY A 104 -5.49 14.21 -3.13
CA GLY A 104 -5.36 14.86 -1.82
C GLY A 104 -3.92 15.21 -1.45
N LEU A 105 -2.94 14.49 -2.00
CA LEU A 105 -1.51 14.77 -1.85
C LEU A 105 -0.91 15.57 -3.03
N GLY A 106 -1.74 16.28 -3.79
CA GLY A 106 -1.34 17.27 -4.79
C GLY A 106 -1.51 16.86 -6.25
N GLY A 107 -1.87 15.60 -6.52
CA GLY A 107 -2.02 15.03 -7.87
C GLY A 107 -0.69 14.88 -8.61
N SER A 108 -0.75 14.79 -9.94
CA SER A 108 0.42 14.54 -10.81
C SER A 108 0.70 15.64 -11.84
N GLN A 109 -0.04 16.74 -11.80
CA GLN A 109 0.07 17.81 -12.81
C GLN A 109 1.11 18.86 -12.45
N GLY A 110 1.85 19.32 -13.46
CA GLY A 110 2.87 20.35 -13.31
C GLY A 110 3.76 20.47 -14.55
N ALA A 111 4.57 21.52 -14.62
CA ALA A 111 5.55 21.66 -15.68
C ALA A 111 6.62 20.57 -15.56
N VAL A 112 6.98 19.93 -16.67
CA VAL A 112 8.05 18.93 -16.70
C VAL A 112 9.38 19.61 -16.35
N ARG A 113 10.03 19.15 -15.29
CA ARG A 113 11.37 19.63 -14.89
C ARG A 113 12.15 18.55 -14.16
N SER A 114 13.46 18.74 -14.09
CA SER A 114 14.35 17.90 -13.29
C SER A 114 14.69 18.57 -11.96
N VAL A 115 14.67 17.81 -10.87
CA VAL A 115 15.10 18.24 -9.53
C VAL A 115 16.18 17.29 -9.04
N ASN A 116 17.24 17.82 -8.42
CA ASN A 116 18.29 17.00 -7.83
C ASN A 116 17.94 16.71 -6.37
N ILE A 117 17.49 15.49 -6.07
CA ILE A 117 17.08 15.06 -4.74
C ILE A 117 18.14 14.12 -4.19
N ASN A 118 18.80 14.52 -3.09
CA ASN A 118 19.93 13.79 -2.49
C ASN A 118 20.93 13.26 -3.55
N GLY A 119 21.37 14.13 -4.48
CA GLY A 119 22.40 13.80 -5.47
C GLY A 119 21.87 13.14 -6.73
N ARG A 120 20.58 12.79 -6.78
CA ARG A 120 19.95 12.11 -7.90
C ARG A 120 19.07 13.07 -8.70
N THR A 121 19.35 13.19 -9.98
CA THR A 121 18.51 13.98 -10.89
C THR A 121 17.25 13.19 -11.24
N ILE A 122 16.11 13.67 -10.75
CA ILE A 122 14.79 13.07 -10.99
C ILE A 122 13.99 13.98 -11.92
N SER A 123 13.40 13.40 -12.96
CA SER A 123 12.56 14.12 -13.92
C SER A 123 11.10 13.70 -13.81
N GLY A 124 10.19 14.65 -14.00
CA GLY A 124 8.75 14.42 -14.00
C GLY A 124 7.98 15.73 -14.08
N ASN A 125 6.66 15.64 -14.01
CA ASN A 125 5.78 16.78 -13.77
C ASN A 125 6.07 17.31 -12.37
N CYS A 126 6.52 18.56 -12.26
CA CYS A 126 6.73 19.14 -10.94
C CYS A 126 5.46 19.65 -10.32
N VAL A 127 4.95 18.83 -9.41
CA VAL A 127 3.73 19.10 -8.68
C VAL A 127 4.04 20.11 -7.59
N ALA A 128 3.39 21.27 -7.69
CA ALA A 128 3.52 22.39 -6.75
C ALA A 128 2.20 22.66 -6.00
N ASN A 129 1.28 21.70 -5.99
CA ASN A 129 0.12 21.72 -5.09
C ASN A 129 0.53 21.23 -3.70
N ALA A 130 -0.23 21.58 -2.67
CA ALA A 130 0.05 21.09 -1.32
C ALA A 130 -0.02 19.55 -1.25
N PRO A 131 0.85 18.91 -0.46
CA PRO A 131 1.91 19.51 0.36
C PRO A 131 3.24 19.73 -0.40
N ALA A 132 3.35 19.30 -1.66
CA ALA A 132 4.59 19.31 -2.45
C ALA A 132 5.18 20.72 -2.69
N ASN A 133 4.36 21.78 -2.61
CA ASN A 133 4.83 23.17 -2.63
C ASN A 133 5.80 23.53 -1.47
N SER A 134 5.76 22.78 -0.39
CA SER A 134 6.60 22.98 0.80
C SER A 134 7.93 22.23 0.72
N PHE A 135 8.15 21.42 -0.32
CA PHE A 135 9.31 20.54 -0.43
C PHE A 135 10.62 21.29 -0.68
N CYS A 136 11.67 20.83 0.00
CA CYS A 136 13.05 21.18 -0.25
C CYS A 136 13.87 19.91 -0.47
N GLU A 137 14.66 19.88 -1.53
CA GLU A 137 15.28 18.70 -2.13
C GLU A 137 16.60 18.25 -1.47
N SER A 138 17.12 19.03 -0.53
CA SER A 138 18.31 18.67 0.25
C SER A 138 18.31 19.33 1.62
N SER A 139 18.76 18.61 2.64
CA SER A 139 19.00 19.15 3.99
C SER A 139 20.15 20.16 4.04
N THR A 140 20.95 20.27 2.97
CA THR A 140 22.04 21.25 2.86
C THR A 140 21.59 22.62 2.40
N ILE A 141 20.36 22.74 1.88
CA ILE A 141 19.78 24.02 1.47
C ILE A 141 19.32 24.77 2.72
N THR A 142 20.04 25.83 3.07
CA THR A 142 19.72 26.66 4.27
C THR A 142 18.88 27.88 3.96
N ASN A 143 18.78 28.28 2.68
CA ASN A 143 17.91 29.38 2.25
C ASN A 143 16.66 28.78 1.56
N PRO A 144 15.47 28.91 2.15
CA PRO A 144 14.23 28.36 1.58
C PRO A 144 13.96 28.84 0.14
N SER A 145 14.42 30.03 -0.26
CA SER A 145 14.21 30.53 -1.63
C SER A 145 14.97 29.75 -2.71
N GLN A 146 15.85 28.84 -2.31
CA GLN A 146 16.62 27.97 -3.22
C GLN A 146 15.98 26.59 -3.40
N CYS A 147 14.96 26.25 -2.60
CA CYS A 147 14.25 24.99 -2.72
C CYS A 147 13.46 24.95 -4.03
N ALA A 148 13.26 23.75 -4.56
CA ALA A 148 12.47 23.54 -5.75
C ALA A 148 11.01 23.98 -5.56
N HIS A 149 10.40 23.73 -4.39
CA HIS A 149 8.96 23.92 -4.16
C HIS A 149 8.07 23.09 -5.10
N CYS A 150 8.52 21.89 -5.46
CA CYS A 150 7.72 20.85 -6.08
C CYS A 150 8.28 19.48 -5.72
N ILE A 151 7.54 18.43 -6.08
CA ILE A 151 8.07 17.08 -6.20
C ILE A 151 7.85 16.59 -7.65
N PRO A 152 8.88 16.08 -8.36
CA PRO A 152 8.69 15.46 -9.66
C PRO A 152 7.88 14.16 -9.55
N ARG A 153 6.76 14.07 -10.28
CA ARG A 153 5.90 12.89 -10.38
C ARG A 153 5.71 12.47 -11.84
N ALA A 154 5.42 11.20 -12.08
CA ALA A 154 4.90 10.80 -13.40
C ALA A 154 3.46 11.28 -13.56
N ASN A 155 2.92 11.24 -14.78
CA ASN A 155 1.55 11.67 -15.05
C ASN A 155 0.53 10.59 -14.66
N TRP A 156 0.22 10.49 -13.37
CA TRP A 156 -0.73 9.51 -12.83
C TRP A 156 -2.15 9.65 -13.40
N ALA A 157 -2.51 10.85 -13.87
CA ALA A 157 -3.80 11.10 -14.52
C ALA A 157 -3.94 10.42 -15.89
N SER A 158 -2.84 9.97 -16.50
CA SER A 158 -2.84 9.17 -17.73
C SER A 158 -2.29 7.75 -17.55
N THR A 159 -2.04 7.33 -16.32
CA THR A 159 -1.50 5.99 -16.01
C THR A 159 -2.67 5.08 -15.64
N THR A 160 -2.81 3.93 -16.31
CA THR A 160 -3.79 2.90 -15.93
C THR A 160 -3.43 2.31 -14.56
N PHE A 161 -4.43 1.92 -13.77
CA PHE A 161 -4.18 1.22 -12.50
C PHE A 161 -3.50 -0.13 -12.80
N PRO A 162 -2.31 -0.42 -12.24
CA PRO A 162 -1.59 -1.67 -12.53
C PRO A 162 -2.39 -2.92 -12.10
N SER A 163 -2.14 -4.04 -12.79
CA SER A 163 -2.67 -5.35 -12.40
C SER A 163 -2.04 -5.90 -11.13
N GLY A 164 -2.63 -6.96 -10.55
CA GLY A 164 -2.07 -7.66 -9.39
C GLY A 164 -2.50 -7.08 -8.03
N PHE A 165 -3.55 -6.27 -8.02
CA PHE A 165 -4.16 -5.67 -6.82
C PHE A 165 -5.55 -6.27 -6.51
N GLY A 166 -5.87 -7.43 -7.09
CA GLY A 166 -7.08 -8.17 -6.79
C GLY A 166 -7.02 -8.86 -5.43
N TYR A 167 -8.20 -9.14 -4.86
CA TYR A 167 -8.30 -9.73 -3.54
C TYR A 167 -7.94 -11.23 -3.54
N ALA A 168 -8.06 -11.95 -4.68
CA ALA A 168 -7.53 -13.30 -4.75
C ALA A 168 -6.00 -13.30 -4.64
N GLY A 169 -5.32 -12.40 -5.37
CA GLY A 169 -3.87 -12.19 -5.23
C GLY A 169 -3.44 -11.81 -3.80
N LEU A 170 -4.23 -10.99 -3.10
CA LEU A 170 -4.02 -10.69 -1.68
C LEU A 170 -4.13 -11.95 -0.81
N GLY A 171 -5.15 -12.77 -1.05
CA GLY A 171 -5.33 -14.06 -0.39
C GLY A 171 -4.13 -14.98 -0.59
N VAL A 172 -3.62 -15.11 -1.83
CA VAL A 172 -2.41 -15.91 -2.14
C VAL A 172 -1.18 -15.37 -1.40
N THR A 173 -1.03 -14.05 -1.37
CA THR A 173 0.12 -13.36 -0.74
C THR A 173 0.22 -13.68 0.74
N LEU A 174 -0.90 -13.59 1.46
CA LEU A 174 -0.90 -13.68 2.92
C LEU A 174 -1.17 -15.10 3.43
N SER A 175 -2.16 -15.81 2.88
CA SER A 175 -2.53 -17.17 3.34
C SER A 175 -1.53 -18.22 2.87
N GLY A 176 -0.98 -18.05 1.66
CA GLY A 176 -0.02 -18.98 1.06
C GLY A 176 1.41 -18.80 1.58
N ALA A 177 1.65 -17.87 2.50
CA ALA A 177 2.99 -17.56 2.99
C ALA A 177 3.57 -18.68 3.88
N SER A 178 4.74 -19.23 3.54
CA SER A 178 5.43 -20.26 4.33
C SER A 178 6.44 -19.67 5.33
N GLY A 179 6.01 -18.69 6.11
CA GLY A 179 6.83 -18.01 7.13
C GLY A 179 7.18 -16.57 6.77
N TYR A 180 7.78 -15.85 7.72
CA TYR A 180 8.02 -14.41 7.61
C TYR A 180 8.87 -14.04 6.40
N ARG A 181 9.83 -14.91 6.01
CA ARG A 181 10.63 -14.70 4.81
C ARG A 181 9.78 -14.66 3.54
N ASP A 182 8.85 -15.61 3.41
CA ASP A 182 8.04 -15.76 2.20
C ASP A 182 7.05 -14.60 2.06
N VAL A 183 6.38 -14.21 3.15
CA VAL A 183 5.46 -13.05 3.11
C VAL A 183 6.20 -11.75 2.83
N SER A 184 7.40 -11.55 3.40
CA SER A 184 8.21 -10.35 3.16
C SER A 184 8.54 -10.21 1.67
N ILE A 185 8.96 -11.30 1.02
CA ILE A 185 9.28 -11.33 -0.40
C ILE A 185 8.03 -11.12 -1.26
N LYS A 186 6.92 -11.78 -0.92
CA LYS A 186 5.66 -11.65 -1.68
C LYS A 186 5.09 -10.25 -1.62
N ILE A 187 5.08 -9.61 -0.44
CA ILE A 187 4.63 -8.21 -0.31
C ILE A 187 5.57 -7.29 -1.10
N GLN A 188 6.88 -7.41 -0.92
CA GLN A 188 7.86 -6.54 -1.57
C GLN A 188 7.81 -6.66 -3.09
N ASN A 189 7.89 -7.88 -3.63
CA ASN A 189 7.89 -8.15 -5.07
C ASN A 189 6.48 -8.13 -5.69
N GLY A 190 5.43 -8.10 -4.87
CA GLY A 190 4.05 -7.97 -5.32
C GLY A 190 3.63 -6.52 -5.39
N THR A 191 2.59 -6.19 -4.63
CA THR A 191 1.89 -4.89 -4.66
C THR A 191 2.83 -3.71 -4.36
N HIS A 192 3.82 -3.86 -3.48
CA HIS A 192 4.78 -2.79 -3.17
C HIS A 192 5.58 -2.35 -4.40
N ASN A 193 6.29 -3.26 -5.06
CA ASN A 193 7.08 -2.89 -6.24
C ASN A 193 6.18 -2.47 -7.41
N ALA A 194 5.02 -3.12 -7.58
CA ALA A 194 4.08 -2.79 -8.64
C ALA A 194 3.57 -1.33 -8.53
N ILE A 195 3.17 -0.89 -7.32
CA ILE A 195 2.66 0.47 -7.14
C ILE A 195 3.76 1.52 -7.27
N HIS A 196 4.97 1.24 -6.76
CA HIS A 196 6.12 2.12 -6.97
C HIS A 196 6.50 2.26 -8.45
N ASN A 197 6.46 1.17 -9.21
CA ASN A 197 6.71 1.19 -10.65
C ASN A 197 5.66 2.01 -11.41
N ALA A 198 4.37 1.84 -11.07
CA ALA A 198 3.27 2.57 -11.70
C ALA A 198 3.33 4.08 -11.43
N LEU A 199 3.66 4.49 -10.20
CA LEU A 199 3.78 5.91 -9.84
C LEU A 199 5.03 6.57 -10.42
N SER A 200 6.08 5.79 -10.72
CA SER A 200 7.29 6.18 -11.44
C SER A 200 7.97 7.46 -10.91
N SER A 201 8.79 8.11 -11.73
CA SER A 201 9.57 9.32 -11.36
C SER A 201 10.29 9.13 -10.01
N VAL A 202 10.11 10.03 -9.03
CA VAL A 202 10.73 9.93 -7.71
C VAL A 202 10.41 8.61 -6.99
N LEU A 203 9.19 8.08 -7.15
CA LEU A 203 8.72 6.84 -6.49
C LEU A 203 9.35 5.58 -7.09
N ALA A 204 9.90 5.67 -8.31
CA ALA A 204 10.70 4.62 -8.92
C ALA A 204 12.20 4.70 -8.57
N THR A 205 12.58 5.37 -7.48
CA THR A 205 13.99 5.53 -7.06
C THR A 205 14.20 5.29 -5.55
N TYR A 206 15.46 5.19 -5.10
CA TYR A 206 15.81 5.11 -3.67
C TYR A 206 15.45 6.36 -2.85
N VAL A 207 15.23 7.51 -3.51
CA VAL A 207 14.78 8.75 -2.85
C VAL A 207 13.24 8.86 -2.88
N SER A 208 12.53 7.74 -3.08
CA SER A 208 11.07 7.68 -3.07
C SER A 208 10.40 8.30 -1.82
N PRO A 209 10.99 8.31 -0.60
CA PRO A 209 10.37 8.99 0.54
C PRO A 209 10.35 10.52 0.46
N ALA A 210 10.96 11.11 -0.59
CA ALA A 210 10.78 12.52 -0.91
C ALA A 210 9.37 12.83 -1.42
N ASP A 211 8.60 11.81 -1.84
CA ASP A 211 7.18 11.95 -2.11
C ASP A 211 6.35 11.56 -0.89
N PRO A 212 5.43 12.40 -0.40
CA PRO A 212 4.60 12.08 0.75
C PRO A 212 3.72 10.83 0.58
N ILE A 213 3.38 10.40 -0.65
CA ILE A 213 2.60 9.17 -0.85
C ILE A 213 3.37 7.91 -0.40
N PHE A 214 4.71 7.97 -0.38
CA PHE A 214 5.57 6.89 0.11
C PHE A 214 5.11 6.37 1.47
N TYR A 215 4.83 7.28 2.41
CA TYR A 215 4.46 6.90 3.77
C TYR A 215 3.11 6.18 3.83
N SER A 216 2.20 6.48 2.89
CA SER A 216 0.90 5.80 2.82
C SER A 216 1.00 4.42 2.16
N ILE A 217 1.87 4.28 1.14
CA ILE A 217 2.22 2.97 0.56
C ILE A 217 2.84 2.07 1.64
N HIS A 218 3.77 2.60 2.43
CA HIS A 218 4.47 1.85 3.47
C HIS A 218 3.62 1.60 4.71
N ALA A 219 2.63 2.45 5.00
CA ALA A 219 1.59 2.14 5.99
C ALA A 219 0.69 0.98 5.51
N THR A 220 0.44 0.83 4.20
CA THR A 220 -0.24 -0.37 3.66
C THR A 220 0.63 -1.61 3.77
N VAL A 221 1.93 -1.52 3.46
CA VAL A 221 2.88 -2.63 3.69
C VAL A 221 2.86 -3.08 5.16
N ASP A 222 2.83 -2.12 6.09
CA ASP A 222 2.76 -2.41 7.52
C ASP A 222 1.42 -3.06 7.94
N LEU A 223 0.30 -2.60 7.37
CA LEU A 223 -1.01 -3.23 7.53
C LEU A 223 -1.00 -4.69 7.07
N LEU A 224 -0.42 -4.98 5.91
CA LEU A 224 -0.33 -6.34 5.37
C LEU A 224 0.52 -7.26 6.26
N ASP A 225 1.64 -6.76 6.77
CA ASP A 225 2.46 -7.48 7.75
C ASP A 225 1.67 -7.74 9.05
N GLN A 226 0.95 -6.73 9.56
CA GLN A 226 0.14 -6.89 10.76
C GLN A 226 -0.97 -7.94 10.59
N ILE A 227 -1.67 -7.94 9.46
CA ILE A 227 -2.68 -8.96 9.13
C ILE A 227 -2.04 -10.35 9.15
N TYR A 228 -0.88 -10.50 8.51
CA TYR A 228 -0.14 -11.76 8.49
C TYR A 228 0.25 -12.22 9.90
N LEU A 229 0.80 -11.34 10.73
CA LEU A 229 1.23 -11.69 12.09
C LEU A 229 0.04 -12.12 12.96
N GLU A 230 -1.08 -11.41 12.87
CA GLU A 230 -2.31 -11.80 13.56
C GLU A 230 -2.81 -13.18 13.10
N CYS A 231 -2.76 -13.46 11.79
CA CYS A 231 -3.14 -14.78 11.29
C CYS A 231 -2.26 -15.90 11.87
N GLN A 232 -0.94 -15.69 11.97
CA GLN A 232 0.01 -16.74 12.30
C GLN A 232 0.29 -16.87 13.81
N LEU A 233 0.18 -15.79 14.56
CA LEU A 233 0.58 -15.69 15.96
C LEU A 233 -0.55 -15.26 16.90
N GLY A 234 -1.64 -14.71 16.36
CA GLY A 234 -2.67 -14.03 17.13
C GLY A 234 -2.30 -12.57 17.46
N ASP A 235 -3.28 -11.83 17.96
CA ASP A 235 -3.22 -10.39 18.30
C ASP A 235 -2.57 -10.10 19.67
N ASN A 236 -2.52 -11.09 20.54
CA ASN A 236 -2.03 -10.97 21.93
C ASN A 236 -0.61 -11.50 22.13
N VAL A 237 0.15 -11.74 21.04
CA VAL A 237 1.53 -12.24 21.15
C VAL A 237 2.42 -11.22 21.88
N VAL A 238 3.09 -11.66 22.94
CA VAL A 238 4.09 -10.84 23.64
C VAL A 238 5.45 -11.05 22.95
N PRO A 239 6.06 -9.99 22.39
CA PRO A 239 7.37 -10.10 21.77
C PRO A 239 8.44 -10.63 22.74
N THR A 240 9.32 -11.50 22.26
CA THR A 240 10.44 -12.06 23.05
C THR A 240 11.69 -12.19 22.19
N ASP A 241 12.87 -12.04 22.79
CA ASP A 241 14.15 -12.28 22.12
C ASP A 241 14.59 -13.76 22.18
N THR A 242 13.87 -14.61 22.91
CA THR A 242 14.14 -16.05 23.01
C THR A 242 13.12 -16.86 22.23
N GLY A 243 13.58 -17.77 21.37
CA GLY A 243 12.68 -18.65 20.62
C GLY A 243 11.75 -17.91 19.63
N VAL A 244 12.23 -16.83 19.02
CA VAL A 244 11.48 -16.05 18.01
C VAL A 244 10.92 -16.99 16.94
N SER A 245 9.60 -17.01 16.81
CA SER A 245 8.88 -17.87 15.87
C SER A 245 9.32 -17.60 14.43
N ARG A 246 9.39 -18.64 13.59
CA ARG A 246 9.59 -18.49 12.13
C ARG A 246 8.48 -17.69 11.43
N TRP A 247 7.33 -17.53 12.08
CA TRP A 247 6.24 -16.70 11.61
C TRP A 247 6.39 -15.24 12.06
N ALA A 248 7.20 -14.98 13.09
CA ALA A 248 7.50 -13.63 13.57
C ALA A 248 8.72 -13.02 12.88
N PHE A 249 9.77 -13.80 12.63
CA PHE A 249 10.94 -13.31 11.92
C PHE A 249 11.73 -14.45 11.29
N GLN A 250 12.24 -14.21 10.08
CA GLN A 250 13.22 -15.06 9.43
C GLN A 250 14.26 -14.19 8.73
N ALA A 251 15.53 -14.42 9.04
CA ALA A 251 16.64 -13.81 8.34
C ALA A 251 16.63 -14.24 6.86
N CYS A 252 16.75 -13.29 5.95
CA CYS A 252 16.99 -13.57 4.54
C CYS A 252 17.73 -12.42 3.86
N THR A 253 18.46 -12.76 2.80
CA THR A 253 18.99 -11.80 1.84
C THR A 253 18.43 -12.10 0.47
N LEU A 254 18.12 -11.04 -0.28
CA LEU A 254 17.73 -11.10 -1.68
C LEU A 254 18.94 -10.90 -2.61
N TYR A 255 20.04 -10.36 -2.07
CA TYR A 255 21.27 -10.08 -2.82
C TYR A 255 22.53 -10.53 -2.06
N PRO A 256 23.55 -11.10 -2.73
CA PRO A 256 24.73 -11.65 -2.04
C PRO A 256 25.54 -10.65 -1.21
N ASP A 257 25.44 -9.36 -1.51
CA ASP A 257 26.22 -8.28 -0.88
C ASP A 257 25.54 -7.63 0.33
N ALA A 258 24.28 -7.97 0.62
CA ALA A 258 23.54 -7.37 1.73
C ALA A 258 23.82 -8.08 3.07
N VAL A 259 23.96 -7.28 4.13
CA VAL A 259 24.14 -7.78 5.49
C VAL A 259 22.78 -8.15 6.06
N THR A 260 22.57 -9.43 6.36
CA THR A 260 21.28 -9.93 6.82
C THR A 260 21.05 -9.64 8.30
N PRO A 261 19.96 -8.94 8.69
CA PRO A 261 19.63 -8.76 10.10
C PRO A 261 19.12 -10.05 10.73
N THR A 262 19.32 -10.18 12.03
CA THR A 262 18.70 -11.20 12.88
C THR A 262 17.58 -10.55 13.69
N ALA A 263 16.72 -11.36 14.32
CA ALA A 263 15.69 -10.83 15.21
C ALA A 263 16.26 -9.95 16.34
N LYS A 264 17.51 -10.18 16.76
CA LYS A 264 18.22 -9.40 17.80
C LYS A 264 19.07 -8.25 17.25
N SER A 265 19.18 -8.11 15.92
CA SER A 265 19.85 -6.99 15.30
C SER A 265 19.10 -5.70 15.63
N SER A 266 19.84 -4.61 15.79
CA SER A 266 19.19 -3.30 15.78
C SER A 266 18.82 -2.95 14.35
N VAL A 267 17.64 -2.35 14.14
CA VAL A 267 17.23 -1.81 12.84
C VAL A 267 18.24 -0.75 12.40
N LEU A 268 18.81 -0.92 11.21
CA LEU A 268 19.84 -0.06 10.65
C LEU A 268 19.20 1.08 9.86
N GLN A 269 19.06 2.22 10.53
CA GLN A 269 18.61 3.47 9.93
C GLN A 269 19.68 4.52 10.17
N GLN A 270 20.37 4.91 9.11
CA GLN A 270 21.49 5.85 9.15
C GLN A 270 21.24 6.98 8.16
N TRP A 271 21.64 8.17 8.55
CA TRP A 271 21.62 9.34 7.71
C TRP A 271 23.04 9.66 7.26
N MET A 272 23.18 9.86 5.95
CA MET A 272 24.35 10.41 5.31
C MET A 272 23.88 11.02 3.98
N LEU A 273 24.48 12.13 3.56
CA LEU A 273 24.28 12.60 2.19
C LEU A 273 24.99 11.65 1.23
N ASP A 274 24.47 11.50 0.02
CA ASP A 274 25.14 10.70 -1.01
C ASP A 274 26.63 11.09 -1.11
N THR A 275 27.52 10.13 -1.34
CA THR A 275 28.97 10.30 -1.49
C THR A 275 29.42 11.38 -2.49
N THR A 276 28.51 11.84 -3.35
CA THR A 276 28.68 13.01 -4.22
C THR A 276 28.64 14.36 -3.47
N TYR A 277 28.21 14.40 -2.20
CA TYR A 277 28.26 15.57 -1.32
C TYR A 277 29.46 15.50 -0.36
N PRO A 278 30.45 16.40 -0.51
CA PRO A 278 31.68 16.36 0.28
C PRO A 278 31.51 16.72 1.78
N SER A 279 30.34 17.17 2.22
CA SER A 279 30.11 17.67 3.59
C SER A 279 29.71 16.60 4.60
N SER A 280 29.30 15.40 4.18
CA SER A 280 28.92 14.30 5.09
C SER A 280 29.68 13.02 4.71
N THR A 281 30.80 12.77 5.37
CA THR A 281 31.66 11.58 5.09
C THR A 281 31.48 10.47 6.12
N THR A 282 30.67 10.69 7.16
CA THR A 282 30.44 9.73 8.25
C THR A 282 28.95 9.55 8.46
N ALA A 283 28.46 8.33 8.25
CA ALA A 283 27.07 7.99 8.51
C ALA A 283 26.76 8.13 10.02
N ILE A 284 25.62 8.75 10.33
CA ILE A 284 25.13 8.95 11.69
C ILE A 284 23.88 8.10 11.86
N ARG A 285 23.76 7.33 12.95
CA ARG A 285 22.50 6.60 13.20
C ARG A 285 21.35 7.59 13.41
N ALA A 286 20.14 7.21 12.99
CA ALA A 286 18.95 8.03 13.13
C ALA A 286 18.72 8.47 14.59
N GLU A 287 19.01 7.58 15.55
CA GLU A 287 18.91 7.91 16.98
C GLU A 287 19.93 8.95 17.41
N ASP A 288 21.13 8.95 16.82
CA ASP A 288 22.21 9.86 17.22
C ASP A 288 22.18 11.19 16.46
N HIS A 289 21.36 11.28 15.40
CA HIS A 289 21.24 12.48 14.59
C HIS A 289 20.55 13.62 15.37
N PRO A 290 21.09 14.86 15.36
CA PRO A 290 20.62 15.96 16.21
C PRO A 290 19.16 16.37 15.96
N LYS A 291 18.65 16.14 14.75
CA LYS A 291 17.25 16.45 14.38
C LYS A 291 16.33 15.23 14.37
N LEU A 292 16.83 14.04 14.03
CA LEU A 292 16.02 12.83 13.87
C LEU A 292 15.94 12.04 15.17
N GLY A 293 16.94 12.15 16.05
CA GLY A 293 17.06 11.33 17.25
C GLY A 293 15.84 11.42 18.17
N GLN A 294 15.18 12.58 18.24
CA GLN A 294 13.94 12.75 18.99
C GLN A 294 12.78 11.86 18.52
N PHE A 295 12.76 11.43 17.26
CA PHE A 295 11.70 10.58 16.69
C PHE A 295 12.06 9.09 16.74
N PHE A 296 13.35 8.76 16.64
CA PHE A 296 13.84 7.37 16.58
C PHE A 296 14.29 6.81 17.94
N LYS A 297 14.89 7.61 18.84
CA LYS A 297 15.32 7.16 20.18
C LYS A 297 14.19 6.56 21.03
N PRO A 298 12.96 7.12 21.02
CA PRO A 298 11.88 6.58 21.84
C PRO A 298 11.34 5.24 21.35
N LEU A 299 11.56 4.90 20.07
CA LEU A 299 11.06 3.67 19.48
C LEU A 299 11.93 2.46 19.87
N PRO A 300 11.35 1.25 19.87
CA PRO A 300 12.13 0.02 19.94
C PRO A 300 13.23 -0.01 18.88
N SER A 301 14.29 -0.78 19.15
CA SER A 301 15.48 -0.80 18.31
C SER A 301 15.70 -2.14 17.65
N LYS A 302 15.16 -3.24 18.20
CA LYS A 302 15.40 -4.60 17.74
C LYS A 302 14.25 -5.13 16.92
N TYR A 303 14.56 -5.93 15.91
CA TYR A 303 13.55 -6.55 15.02
C TYR A 303 12.47 -7.33 15.80
N TRP A 304 12.85 -8.09 16.82
CA TRP A 304 11.88 -8.87 17.60
C TRP A 304 10.87 -8.02 18.35
N GLU A 305 11.18 -6.75 18.68
CA GLU A 305 10.28 -5.86 19.43
C GLU A 305 9.08 -5.39 18.58
N PHE A 306 9.18 -5.48 17.26
CA PHE A 306 8.16 -5.01 16.31
C PHE A 306 7.11 -6.05 15.92
N VAL A 307 7.17 -7.25 16.50
CA VAL A 307 6.28 -8.37 16.16
C VAL A 307 4.81 -8.10 16.48
N ASN A 308 4.51 -7.22 17.45
CA ASN A 308 3.14 -6.87 17.78
C ASN A 308 3.01 -5.36 17.99
N ILE A 309 2.26 -4.71 17.09
CA ILE A 309 2.00 -3.26 17.17
C ILE A 309 1.21 -2.85 18.43
N ASN A 310 0.50 -3.78 19.07
CA ASN A 310 -0.19 -3.54 20.33
C ASN A 310 0.76 -3.55 21.56
N GLN A 311 2.03 -3.91 21.37
CA GLN A 311 3.02 -4.09 22.43
C GLN A 311 4.23 -3.15 22.28
N LEU A 312 4.03 -1.97 21.67
CA LEU A 312 5.07 -0.94 21.47
C LEU A 312 5.05 0.15 22.56
N GLY A 313 4.38 -0.11 23.68
CA GLY A 313 4.21 0.86 24.77
C GLY A 313 3.34 2.04 24.34
N GLN A 314 3.80 3.27 24.61
CA GLN A 314 3.08 4.50 24.22
C GLN A 314 2.97 4.71 22.70
N PHE A 315 3.72 3.94 21.91
CA PHE A 315 3.70 3.99 20.44
C PHE A 315 2.86 2.86 19.84
N SER A 316 2.06 2.17 20.64
CA SER A 316 1.15 1.15 20.14
C SER A 316 0.03 1.78 19.32
N TYR A 317 -0.38 1.12 18.24
CA TYR A 317 -1.40 1.61 17.32
C TYR A 317 -2.22 0.45 16.75
N GLN A 318 -3.32 0.78 16.09
CA GLN A 318 -4.20 -0.17 15.41
C GLN A 318 -4.63 0.40 14.05
N TYR A 319 -4.95 -0.50 13.13
CA TYR A 319 -5.52 -0.14 11.85
C TYR A 319 -7.04 -0.25 11.89
N GLN A 320 -7.72 0.81 11.45
CA GLN A 320 -9.10 0.70 11.00
C GLN A 320 -9.08 0.07 9.61
N ARG A 321 -9.44 -1.22 9.52
CA ARG A 321 -9.51 -1.97 8.26
C ARG A 321 -10.83 -1.72 7.56
N ASP A 322 -10.95 -2.12 6.31
CA ASP A 322 -12.27 -2.22 5.67
C ASP A 322 -12.96 -3.55 5.97
N ASP A 323 -14.23 -3.67 5.54
CA ASP A 323 -15.03 -4.88 5.76
C ASP A 323 -14.52 -6.07 4.97
N LEU A 324 -13.97 -5.87 3.79
CA LEU A 324 -13.48 -6.97 2.96
C LEU A 324 -12.24 -7.61 3.57
N ILE A 325 -11.25 -6.83 4.01
CA ILE A 325 -10.09 -7.35 4.77
C ILE A 325 -10.55 -8.03 6.06
N ARG A 326 -11.48 -7.43 6.83
CA ARG A 326 -12.05 -8.06 8.03
C ARG A 326 -12.74 -9.38 7.73
N ASN A 327 -13.53 -9.43 6.67
CA ASN A 327 -14.30 -10.59 6.24
C ASN A 327 -13.35 -11.71 5.80
N MET A 328 -12.36 -11.39 4.95
CA MET A 328 -11.37 -12.36 4.52
C MET A 328 -10.58 -12.92 5.72
N GLN A 329 -10.28 -12.11 6.73
CA GLN A 329 -9.67 -12.59 7.98
C GLN A 329 -10.61 -13.52 8.76
N SER A 330 -11.86 -13.10 8.95
CA SER A 330 -12.87 -13.79 9.77
C SER A 330 -13.29 -15.14 9.18
N ASN A 331 -13.39 -15.23 7.85
CA ASN A 331 -13.75 -16.45 7.14
C ASN A 331 -12.54 -17.36 6.84
N GLY A 332 -11.35 -16.97 7.31
CA GLY A 332 -10.13 -17.79 7.19
C GLY A 332 -9.56 -17.83 5.77
N PHE A 333 -9.92 -16.87 4.92
CA PHE A 333 -9.41 -16.73 3.56
C PHE A 333 -8.00 -16.14 3.54
N VAL A 334 -7.72 -15.15 4.39
CA VAL A 334 -6.35 -14.66 4.63
C VAL A 334 -5.64 -15.45 5.74
N CYS A 335 -6.42 -16.04 6.65
CA CYS A 335 -5.94 -16.73 7.84
C CYS A 335 -6.50 -18.17 7.98
N PRO A 336 -6.25 -19.12 7.06
CA PRO A 336 -6.79 -20.46 7.22
C PRO A 336 -6.17 -21.14 8.44
N LYS A 337 -6.99 -21.42 9.47
CA LYS A 337 -6.57 -22.33 10.54
C LYS A 337 -6.31 -23.69 9.89
N ARG A 338 -5.17 -24.32 10.21
CA ARG A 338 -4.70 -25.61 9.63
C ARG A 338 -5.68 -26.80 9.68
N THR A 339 -6.91 -26.62 10.18
CA THR A 339 -7.89 -27.69 10.42
C THR A 339 -9.36 -27.33 10.15
N THR A 340 -9.72 -26.14 9.65
CA THR A 340 -11.14 -25.81 9.39
C THR A 340 -11.57 -26.26 7.99
N PRO A 341 -12.57 -27.14 7.83
CA PRO A 341 -13.18 -27.43 6.54
C PRO A 341 -13.97 -26.21 6.03
N ILE A 342 -13.63 -25.72 4.84
CA ILE A 342 -14.09 -24.43 4.30
C ILE A 342 -15.53 -24.44 3.75
N GLN A 343 -16.18 -25.60 3.62
CA GLN A 343 -17.62 -25.64 3.29
C GLN A 343 -18.49 -24.87 4.31
N ALA A 344 -17.99 -24.59 5.52
CA ALA A 344 -18.64 -23.72 6.49
C ALA A 344 -18.33 -22.22 6.32
N SER A 345 -17.27 -21.85 5.59
CA SER A 345 -16.80 -20.45 5.41
C SER A 345 -17.32 -19.78 4.13
N LEU A 346 -17.79 -20.56 3.15
CA LEU A 346 -18.36 -20.06 1.88
C LEU A 346 -19.86 -19.76 2.00
N ALA A 347 -20.47 -20.05 3.15
CA ALA A 347 -21.74 -19.44 3.49
C ALA A 347 -21.48 -17.98 3.87
N PHE A 348 -21.26 -17.12 2.89
CA PHE A 348 -21.37 -15.67 3.06
C PHE A 348 -22.85 -15.35 3.37
N GLY A 349 -23.25 -15.63 4.60
CA GLY A 349 -24.64 -15.61 5.04
C GLY A 349 -24.76 -14.82 6.33
N ALA A 350 -25.12 -13.55 6.18
CA ALA A 350 -25.61 -12.65 7.21
C ALA A 350 -24.68 -12.47 8.43
N VAL A 351 -23.73 -11.54 8.32
CA VAL A 351 -23.39 -10.77 9.51
C VAL A 351 -24.65 -9.98 9.85
N GLU A 352 -25.37 -10.41 10.89
CA GLU A 352 -26.50 -9.69 11.44
C GLU A 352 -26.11 -8.24 11.65
N ALA A 353 -26.75 -7.34 10.91
CA ALA A 353 -26.81 -5.92 11.22
C ALA A 353 -27.42 -5.75 12.61
N THR A 354 -26.58 -5.80 13.65
CA THR A 354 -26.93 -5.41 15.01
C THR A 354 -26.49 -3.98 15.24
N THR A 355 -27.10 -3.07 14.48
CA THR A 355 -27.36 -1.70 14.93
C THR A 355 -28.80 -1.37 14.58
N THR A 356 -29.62 -1.24 15.62
CA THR A 356 -30.99 -0.77 15.54
C THR A 356 -31.02 0.61 14.91
N LEU A 357 -31.41 0.69 13.64
CA LEU A 357 -31.98 1.90 13.04
C LEU A 357 -33.31 1.50 12.40
N ASP A 358 -34.35 2.18 12.84
CA ASP A 358 -35.74 1.92 12.54
C ASP A 358 -35.98 1.75 11.04
N ALA A 359 -36.75 0.71 10.71
CA ALA A 359 -37.24 0.43 9.38
C ALA A 359 -38.14 1.59 8.89
N ALA A 360 -37.54 2.53 8.15
CA ALA A 360 -38.25 3.42 7.26
C ALA A 360 -37.89 3.04 5.82
N ASN A 361 -38.92 2.54 5.13
CA ASN A 361 -38.96 2.20 3.70
C ASN A 361 -38.26 3.27 2.85
N SER A 362 -36.98 3.04 2.48
CA SER A 362 -36.24 3.92 1.58
C SER A 362 -36.39 3.38 0.16
N ASP A 363 -37.30 4.03 -0.55
CA ASP A 363 -37.52 3.94 -1.98
C ASP A 363 -36.23 4.30 -2.73
N THR A 364 -35.77 3.44 -3.65
CA THR A 364 -34.55 3.56 -4.48
C THR A 364 -34.57 4.75 -5.47
N SER A 365 -35.49 5.70 -5.28
CA SER A 365 -35.70 6.86 -6.15
C SER A 365 -34.93 8.11 -5.73
N THR A 366 -34.29 8.13 -4.54
CA THR A 366 -33.68 9.36 -4.00
C THR A 366 -32.26 9.67 -4.53
N VAL A 367 -31.58 8.70 -5.16
CA VAL A 367 -30.20 8.87 -5.67
C VAL A 367 -30.13 9.78 -6.92
N ARG A 368 -31.25 10.07 -7.60
CA ARG A 368 -31.25 10.79 -8.89
C ARG A 368 -31.50 12.30 -8.85
N LYS A 369 -31.54 12.97 -7.69
CA LYS A 369 -31.96 14.40 -7.63
C LYS A 369 -31.16 15.35 -6.75
N LEU A 370 -29.86 15.12 -6.55
CA LEU A 370 -28.98 16.10 -5.89
C LEU A 370 -27.89 16.64 -6.83
N ALA A 371 -28.31 17.10 -7.99
CA ALA A 371 -27.54 18.03 -8.81
C ALA A 371 -28.33 19.35 -8.90
N GLU A 372 -28.50 20.03 -7.75
CA GLU A 372 -28.89 21.45 -7.60
C GLU A 372 -29.28 21.72 -6.14
N SER A 373 -28.30 21.68 -5.22
CA SER A 373 -28.43 22.24 -3.87
C SER A 373 -27.05 22.22 -3.22
N GLY A 374 -26.58 23.34 -2.68
CA GLY A 374 -25.28 23.45 -2.03
C GLY A 374 -25.14 22.39 -0.94
N SER A 375 -24.25 21.41 -1.17
CA SER A 375 -23.96 20.33 -0.24
C SER A 375 -23.09 20.84 0.91
N THR A 376 -23.37 20.36 2.10
CA THR A 376 -22.46 20.54 3.25
C THR A 376 -21.35 19.48 3.19
N GLU A 377 -20.20 19.72 3.83
CA GLU A 377 -19.09 18.75 3.86
C GLU A 377 -19.50 17.38 4.44
N ALA A 378 -20.51 17.35 5.33
CA ALA A 378 -21.06 16.13 5.91
C ALA A 378 -21.79 15.27 4.87
N ASP A 379 -22.59 15.89 3.99
CA ASP A 379 -23.35 15.18 2.94
C ASP A 379 -22.41 14.49 1.95
N THR A 380 -21.28 15.14 1.62
CA THR A 380 -20.25 14.56 0.75
C THR A 380 -19.52 13.39 1.41
N PHE A 381 -19.17 13.48 2.69
CA PHE A 381 -18.46 12.41 3.39
C PHE A 381 -19.32 11.14 3.53
N GLU A 382 -20.59 11.28 3.86
CA GLU A 382 -21.53 10.15 3.93
C GLU A 382 -21.71 9.49 2.55
N SER A 383 -21.81 10.29 1.47
CA SER A 383 -21.91 9.75 0.11
C SER A 383 -20.65 8.98 -0.32
N GLU A 384 -19.46 9.49 0.00
CA GLU A 384 -18.19 8.79 -0.28
C GLU A 384 -18.08 7.48 0.49
N GLN A 385 -18.59 7.43 1.71
CA GLN A 385 -18.59 6.20 2.52
C GLN A 385 -19.56 5.16 1.94
N GLN A 386 -20.77 5.57 1.56
CA GLN A 386 -21.75 4.67 0.92
C GLN A 386 -21.23 4.09 -0.39
N GLU A 387 -20.57 4.90 -1.22
CA GLU A 387 -19.95 4.42 -2.45
C GLU A 387 -18.87 3.38 -2.16
N ARG A 388 -18.00 3.62 -1.16
CA ARG A 388 -16.98 2.65 -0.75
C ARG A 388 -17.59 1.33 -0.26
N GLU A 389 -18.65 1.39 0.54
CA GLU A 389 -19.37 0.20 1.02
C GLU A 389 -19.97 -0.60 -0.17
N TYR A 390 -20.55 0.09 -1.16
CA TYR A 390 -21.04 -0.56 -2.38
C TYR A 390 -19.93 -1.26 -3.18
N ILE A 391 -18.81 -0.56 -3.45
CA ILE A 391 -17.67 -1.14 -4.18
C ILE A 391 -17.11 -2.35 -3.44
N GLN A 392 -17.02 -2.27 -2.12
CA GLN A 392 -16.57 -3.39 -1.30
C GLN A 392 -17.51 -4.59 -1.41
N GLN A 393 -18.82 -4.36 -1.44
CA GLN A 393 -19.79 -5.44 -1.65
C GLN A 393 -19.61 -6.07 -3.04
N GLN A 394 -19.42 -5.28 -4.10
CA GLN A 394 -19.15 -5.84 -5.44
C GLN A 394 -17.86 -6.67 -5.46
N ALA A 395 -16.80 -6.19 -4.82
CA ALA A 395 -15.56 -6.94 -4.70
C ALA A 395 -15.70 -8.24 -3.89
N ILE A 396 -16.53 -8.23 -2.83
CA ILE A 396 -16.88 -9.44 -2.06
C ILE A 396 -17.63 -10.43 -2.95
N ASP A 397 -18.65 -9.98 -3.66
CA ASP A 397 -19.51 -10.82 -4.51
C ASP A 397 -18.70 -11.47 -5.64
N LEU A 398 -17.81 -10.69 -6.28
CA LEU A 398 -16.90 -11.18 -7.30
C LEU A 398 -15.94 -12.24 -6.74
N LEU A 399 -15.31 -11.94 -5.60
CA LEU A 399 -14.37 -12.87 -4.95
C LEU A 399 -15.08 -14.17 -4.54
N ASP A 400 -16.26 -14.11 -3.93
CA ASP A 400 -17.01 -15.29 -3.51
C ASP A 400 -17.43 -16.14 -4.72
N THR A 401 -18.01 -15.52 -5.75
CA THR A 401 -18.43 -16.22 -6.97
C THR A 401 -17.23 -16.92 -7.63
N THR A 402 -16.10 -16.21 -7.74
CA THR A 402 -14.88 -16.76 -8.33
C THR A 402 -14.31 -17.89 -7.48
N LEU A 403 -14.25 -17.74 -6.15
CA LEU A 403 -13.75 -18.78 -5.25
C LEU A 403 -14.63 -20.03 -5.23
N ASN A 404 -15.96 -19.87 -5.28
CA ASN A 404 -16.89 -20.99 -5.34
C ASN A 404 -16.67 -21.84 -6.60
N ALA A 405 -16.44 -21.19 -7.75
CA ALA A 405 -16.12 -21.88 -8.99
C ALA A 405 -14.73 -22.56 -8.92
N THR A 406 -13.72 -21.86 -8.44
CA THR A 406 -12.34 -22.39 -8.41
C THR A 406 -12.13 -23.47 -7.36
N LEU A 407 -12.95 -23.53 -6.32
CA LEU A 407 -12.95 -24.64 -5.35
C LEU A 407 -13.33 -25.98 -5.98
N ALA A 408 -14.08 -25.99 -7.09
CA ALA A 408 -14.44 -27.21 -7.78
C ALA A 408 -13.23 -27.92 -8.43
N VAL A 409 -12.08 -27.23 -8.58
CA VAL A 409 -10.87 -27.78 -9.19
C VAL A 409 -10.29 -28.94 -8.37
N ASP A 410 -10.08 -28.74 -7.06
CA ASP A 410 -9.56 -29.80 -6.17
C ASP A 410 -10.10 -29.77 -4.74
N GLY A 411 -11.03 -28.87 -4.43
CA GLY A 411 -11.63 -28.70 -3.10
C GLY A 411 -10.75 -27.98 -2.08
N THR A 412 -9.56 -27.46 -2.46
CA THR A 412 -8.65 -26.76 -1.55
C THR A 412 -8.69 -25.25 -1.73
N VAL A 413 -8.64 -24.51 -0.62
CA VAL A 413 -8.59 -23.04 -0.63
C VAL A 413 -7.31 -22.51 -1.30
N GLN A 414 -6.19 -23.20 -1.10
CA GLN A 414 -4.94 -22.80 -1.74
C GLN A 414 -5.07 -22.80 -3.27
N THR A 415 -5.63 -23.87 -3.83
CA THR A 415 -5.88 -23.96 -5.27
C THR A 415 -6.95 -22.95 -5.70
N ALA A 416 -8.03 -22.80 -4.94
CA ALA A 416 -9.09 -21.84 -5.26
C ALA A 416 -8.56 -20.40 -5.41
N PHE A 417 -7.75 -19.93 -4.45
CA PHE A 417 -7.11 -18.61 -4.53
C PHE A 417 -6.08 -18.51 -5.66
N THR A 418 -5.30 -19.56 -5.88
CA THR A 418 -4.33 -19.58 -6.98
C THR A 418 -5.03 -19.48 -8.34
N GLN A 419 -6.12 -20.22 -8.52
CA GLN A 419 -6.93 -20.20 -9.75
C GLN A 419 -7.69 -18.88 -9.91
N ALA A 420 -8.20 -18.31 -8.82
CA ALA A 420 -8.83 -17.00 -8.83
C ALA A 420 -7.83 -15.88 -9.18
N GLU A 421 -6.59 -15.93 -8.68
CA GLU A 421 -5.52 -14.98 -9.06
C GLU A 421 -5.16 -15.11 -10.56
N LEU A 422 -5.13 -16.34 -11.11
CA LEU A 422 -4.94 -16.54 -12.56
C LEU A 422 -6.07 -15.89 -13.35
N ILE A 423 -7.33 -16.06 -12.91
CA ILE A 423 -8.51 -15.43 -13.51
C ILE A 423 -8.42 -13.91 -13.45
N GLU A 424 -8.08 -13.32 -12.30
CA GLU A 424 -7.90 -11.86 -12.13
C GLU A 424 -6.87 -11.30 -13.12
N CYS A 425 -5.70 -11.95 -13.23
CA CYS A 425 -4.64 -11.51 -14.13
C CYS A 425 -5.00 -11.70 -15.62
N GLN A 426 -5.64 -12.82 -15.97
CA GLN A 426 -6.07 -13.09 -17.35
C GLN A 426 -7.20 -12.14 -17.77
N TYR A 427 -8.17 -11.87 -16.90
CA TYR A 427 -9.24 -10.92 -17.16
C TYR A 427 -8.69 -9.53 -17.44
N TYR A 428 -7.75 -9.06 -16.60
CA TYR A 428 -7.07 -7.78 -16.81
C TYR A 428 -6.37 -7.74 -18.16
N ASN A 429 -5.61 -8.78 -18.50
CA ASN A 429 -4.87 -8.87 -19.76
C ASN A 429 -5.78 -8.83 -21.00
N ASP A 430 -6.95 -9.46 -20.91
CA ASP A 430 -7.88 -9.61 -22.04
C ASP A 430 -8.77 -8.38 -22.23
N ASN A 431 -9.16 -7.70 -21.15
CA ASN A 431 -10.23 -6.68 -21.18
C ASN A 431 -9.78 -5.26 -20.83
N ILE A 432 -8.67 -5.11 -20.10
CA ILE A 432 -8.21 -3.79 -19.62
C ILE A 432 -7.01 -3.34 -20.46
N THR A 433 -5.88 -4.02 -20.30
CA THR A 433 -4.65 -3.78 -21.07
C THR A 433 -3.67 -4.91 -20.84
N GLU A 434 -2.66 -5.03 -21.70
CA GLU A 434 -1.58 -6.02 -21.54
C GLU A 434 -0.93 -5.88 -20.15
N VAL A 435 -0.69 -7.01 -19.48
CA VAL A 435 -0.01 -6.97 -18.18
C VAL A 435 1.44 -6.51 -18.35
N GLU A 436 1.76 -5.33 -17.85
CA GLU A 436 3.11 -4.78 -17.97
C GLU A 436 4.07 -5.38 -16.93
N ASP A 437 5.33 -5.53 -17.33
CA ASP A 437 6.43 -5.82 -16.41
C ASP A 437 7.03 -4.54 -15.82
N TYR A 438 8.00 -4.68 -14.91
CA TYR A 438 8.75 -3.56 -14.39
C TYR A 438 9.48 -2.78 -15.48
N SER A 439 9.30 -1.46 -15.47
CA SER A 439 9.94 -0.56 -16.43
C SER A 439 11.47 -0.65 -16.33
N PRO A 440 12.21 -0.39 -17.43
CA PRO A 440 13.67 -0.39 -17.41
C PRO A 440 14.26 0.55 -16.34
N VAL A 441 13.63 1.71 -16.13
CA VAL A 441 14.02 2.69 -15.10
C VAL A 441 13.87 2.11 -13.70
N PHE A 442 12.71 1.50 -13.41
CA PHE A 442 12.46 0.88 -12.12
C PHE A 442 13.43 -0.27 -11.85
N ARG A 443 13.62 -1.17 -12.83
CA ARG A 443 14.58 -2.28 -12.75
C ARG A 443 16.00 -1.80 -12.43
N MET A 444 16.47 -0.79 -13.15
CA MET A 444 17.80 -0.21 -12.94
C MET A 444 17.95 0.39 -11.53
N ASN A 445 16.95 1.15 -11.08
CA ASN A 445 17.02 1.82 -9.79
C ASN A 445 16.96 0.82 -8.63
N TYR A 446 16.02 -0.13 -8.64
CA TYR A 446 15.88 -1.10 -7.54
C TYR A 446 16.82 -2.31 -7.65
N GLY A 447 17.64 -2.36 -8.71
CA GLY A 447 18.63 -3.43 -8.91
C GLY A 447 17.99 -4.78 -9.21
N LEU A 448 16.78 -4.78 -9.78
CA LEU A 448 16.02 -6.00 -10.06
C LEU A 448 16.76 -6.88 -11.07
N GLY A 449 16.83 -8.17 -10.76
CA GLY A 449 17.41 -9.18 -11.63
C GLY A 449 16.52 -9.49 -12.85
N PRO A 450 17.06 -10.21 -13.85
CA PRO A 450 16.31 -10.59 -15.04
C PRO A 450 15.08 -11.47 -14.79
N ASN A 451 14.98 -12.11 -13.62
CA ASN A 451 13.89 -13.01 -13.24
C ASN A 451 12.90 -12.36 -12.25
N ASP A 452 13.16 -11.12 -11.82
CA ASP A 452 12.25 -10.38 -10.97
C ASP A 452 11.22 -9.72 -11.89
N HIS A 453 9.96 -10.15 -11.79
CA HIS A 453 8.87 -9.69 -12.65
C HIS A 453 7.66 -9.30 -11.82
N ALA A 454 6.81 -8.45 -12.39
CA ALA A 454 5.49 -8.17 -11.83
C ALA A 454 4.65 -9.46 -11.75
N ARG A 455 3.79 -9.57 -10.73
CA ARG A 455 3.07 -10.82 -10.41
C ARG A 455 2.18 -11.30 -11.56
N CYS A 456 1.29 -10.46 -12.07
CA CYS A 456 0.41 -10.86 -13.17
C CYS A 456 1.18 -11.12 -14.47
N TRP A 457 2.26 -10.37 -14.73
CA TRP A 457 3.16 -10.65 -15.86
C TRP A 457 3.70 -12.09 -15.77
N GLN A 458 4.20 -12.50 -14.60
CA GLN A 458 4.72 -13.84 -14.38
C GLN A 458 3.64 -14.92 -14.60
N LEU A 459 2.43 -14.69 -14.10
CA LEU A 459 1.33 -15.65 -14.21
C LEU A 459 0.86 -15.82 -15.66
N ILE A 460 0.72 -14.74 -16.42
CA ILE A 460 0.38 -14.79 -17.85
C ILE A 460 1.45 -15.58 -18.62
N HIS A 461 2.74 -15.31 -18.41
CA HIS A 461 3.82 -16.05 -19.07
C HIS A 461 3.86 -17.54 -18.69
N LEU A 462 3.48 -17.89 -17.47
CA LEU A 462 3.35 -19.30 -17.07
C LEU A 462 2.18 -19.98 -17.82
N MET A 463 1.07 -19.27 -18.06
CA MET A 463 -0.05 -19.79 -18.84
C MET A 463 0.29 -19.94 -20.33
N GLU A 464 0.95 -18.96 -20.93
CA GLU A 464 1.41 -19.02 -22.33
C GLU A 464 2.39 -20.16 -22.60
N THR A 465 3.21 -20.52 -21.60
CA THR A 465 4.16 -21.63 -21.69
C THR A 465 3.58 -22.98 -21.26
N GLY A 466 2.29 -23.06 -20.91
CA GLY A 466 1.61 -24.26 -20.46
C GLY A 466 2.08 -24.78 -19.09
N LYS A 467 2.70 -23.92 -18.28
CA LYS A 467 3.17 -24.23 -16.91
C LYS A 467 2.11 -23.92 -15.85
N ALA A 468 1.10 -23.13 -16.19
CA ALA A 468 -0.09 -22.88 -15.41
C ALA A 468 -1.31 -22.91 -16.33
N GLU A 469 -2.49 -23.16 -15.78
CA GLU A 469 -3.75 -23.19 -16.52
C GLU A 469 -4.89 -22.81 -15.58
N ILE A 470 -5.87 -22.07 -16.11
CA ILE A 470 -7.16 -21.84 -15.45
C ILE A 470 -8.02 -23.08 -15.71
N GLN A 471 -8.35 -23.83 -14.67
CA GLN A 471 -9.09 -25.10 -14.70
C GLN A 471 -10.59 -24.92 -14.46
N VAL A 472 -11.09 -23.70 -14.61
CA VAL A 472 -12.52 -23.36 -14.49
C VAL A 472 -13.01 -23.01 -15.89
N ASP A 473 -13.76 -23.90 -16.53
CA ASP A 473 -14.10 -23.78 -17.96
C ASP A 473 -14.89 -22.51 -18.31
N ASP A 474 -15.79 -22.08 -17.42
CA ASP A 474 -16.72 -20.96 -17.57
C ASP A 474 -16.25 -19.67 -16.87
N TRP A 475 -14.97 -19.56 -16.54
CA TRP A 475 -14.45 -18.40 -15.79
C TRP A 475 -14.72 -17.07 -16.50
N ARG A 476 -14.72 -17.04 -17.84
CA ARG A 476 -15.00 -15.83 -18.62
C ARG A 476 -16.44 -15.38 -18.44
N ASP A 477 -17.38 -16.32 -18.43
CA ASP A 477 -18.79 -16.04 -18.23
C ASP A 477 -19.02 -15.54 -16.80
N ILE A 478 -18.35 -16.12 -15.79
CA ILE A 478 -18.39 -15.62 -14.41
C ILE A 478 -17.96 -14.15 -14.32
N MET A 479 -16.83 -13.80 -14.95
CA MET A 479 -16.33 -12.41 -14.94
C MET A 479 -17.25 -11.48 -15.73
N SER A 480 -17.69 -11.88 -16.92
CA SER A 480 -18.60 -11.09 -17.76
C SER A 480 -19.94 -10.88 -17.07
N ASP A 481 -20.55 -11.90 -16.48
CA ASP A 481 -21.82 -11.79 -15.77
C ASP A 481 -21.72 -10.82 -14.59
N HIS A 482 -20.59 -10.78 -13.88
CA HIS A 482 -20.39 -9.80 -12.80
C HIS A 482 -20.34 -8.36 -13.35
N PHE A 483 -19.46 -8.08 -14.30
CA PHE A 483 -19.23 -6.70 -14.80
C PHE A 483 -20.33 -6.20 -15.77
N ASP A 484 -21.02 -7.09 -16.49
CA ASP A 484 -22.16 -6.74 -17.35
C ASP A 484 -23.42 -6.48 -16.51
N ASN A 485 -23.61 -7.21 -15.41
CA ASN A 485 -24.74 -6.94 -14.51
C ASN A 485 -24.48 -5.72 -13.61
N SER A 486 -23.23 -5.43 -13.22
CA SER A 486 -22.90 -4.22 -12.48
C SER A 486 -23.14 -2.95 -13.32
N THR A 487 -22.93 -3.02 -14.64
CA THR A 487 -23.23 -1.91 -15.57
C THR A 487 -24.73 -1.71 -15.85
N THR A 488 -25.58 -2.73 -15.77
CA THR A 488 -27.04 -2.56 -15.99
C THR A 488 -27.75 -1.77 -14.89
N GLY A 489 -27.17 -1.68 -13.68
CA GLY A 489 -27.61 -0.75 -12.62
C GLY A 489 -27.44 0.73 -12.96
N SER A 490 -26.64 1.06 -13.98
CA SER A 490 -26.33 2.44 -14.40
C SER A 490 -27.19 2.97 -15.55
N SER A 491 -27.99 2.12 -16.20
CA SER A 491 -28.77 2.50 -17.39
C SER A 491 -30.12 3.17 -17.05
N GLY A 492 -30.07 4.40 -16.56
CA GLY A 492 -31.18 5.33 -16.68
C GLY A 492 -31.27 5.85 -18.12
N SER A 493 -32.13 5.23 -18.94
CA SER A 493 -32.60 5.75 -20.23
C SER A 493 -33.15 7.20 -20.12
N PRO A 494 -33.13 7.97 -21.23
CA PRO A 494 -32.89 9.42 -21.28
C PRO A 494 -33.91 10.33 -20.61
#